data_AF-A0A6M1L2L7-F1
#
_entry.id   AF-A0A6M1L2L7-F1
#
_cell.length_a   1.000
_cell.length_b   1.000
_cell.length_c   1.000
_cell.angle_alpha   90.00
_cell.angle_beta   90.00
_cell.angle_gamma   90.00
#
_symmetry.space_group_name_H-M   'P 1'
#
loop_
_entity.id
_entity.type
_entity.pdbx_description
1 polymer ?
#
loop_
_entity_poly.entity_id
_entity_poly.type
_entity_poly.pdbx_seq_one_letter_code
_entity_poly.pdbx_strand_id
1 'polypeptide(L)'
;MFGMRRKKESELARAVAELGHANTLAFGRVGIAGTLLPETEAYQRVAAAVTDQPEEVRDLLDRLLTGGAPAGRVYAATLLERLDPAAGRAAWTALRGDAAELSTMTGCVMGSTTVGAYAVERLGTT
;
A
#
# COMPACT_ATOMS: atom_id res chain seq x y z
N MET A 1 -30.41 0.49 -5.91
CA MET A 1 -29.04 0.93 -5.50
C MET A 1 -27.89 0.21 -6.21
N PHE A 2 -28.12 -0.63 -7.24
CA PHE A 2 -27.05 -1.41 -7.89
C PHE A 2 -25.99 -0.61 -8.67
N GLY A 3 -26.32 0.58 -9.19
CA GLY A 3 -25.37 1.39 -9.96
C GLY A 3 -24.24 2.00 -9.13
N MET A 4 -24.50 2.37 -7.88
CA MET A 4 -23.51 2.99 -7.00
C MET A 4 -22.43 1.98 -6.56
N ARG A 5 -22.85 0.72 -6.32
CA ARG A 5 -21.97 -0.36 -5.90
C ARG A 5 -20.97 -0.74 -7.00
N ARG A 6 -21.42 -0.97 -8.23
CA ARG A 6 -20.53 -1.23 -9.37
C ARG A 6 -19.52 -0.11 -9.63
N LYS A 7 -19.93 1.15 -9.43
CA LYS A 7 -19.02 2.29 -9.56
C LYS A 7 -17.93 2.26 -8.48
N LYS A 8 -18.29 1.96 -7.22
CA LYS A 8 -17.32 1.82 -6.12
C LYS A 8 -16.35 0.67 -6.34
N GLU A 9 -16.83 -0.49 -6.77
CA GLU A 9 -15.99 -1.65 -7.12
C GLU A 9 -15.00 -1.30 -8.24
N SER A 10 -15.44 -0.58 -9.27
CA SER A 10 -14.57 -0.10 -10.36
C SER A 10 -13.52 0.91 -9.88
N GLU A 11 -13.88 1.80 -8.96
CA GLU A 11 -12.95 2.78 -8.37
C GLU A 11 -11.91 2.11 -7.48
N LEU A 12 -12.32 1.11 -6.69
CA LEU A 12 -11.43 0.30 -5.86
C LEU A 12 -10.44 -0.48 -6.73
N ALA A 13 -10.93 -1.18 -7.75
CA ALA A 13 -10.08 -1.93 -8.68
C ALA A 13 -9.03 -1.02 -9.35
N ARG A 14 -9.43 0.19 -9.75
CA ARG A 14 -8.50 1.19 -10.31
C ARG A 14 -7.46 1.65 -9.28
N ALA A 15 -7.87 1.92 -8.05
CA ALA A 15 -6.95 2.33 -6.99
C ALA A 15 -5.94 1.21 -6.67
N VAL A 16 -6.38 -0.05 -6.62
CA VAL A 16 -5.47 -1.19 -6.42
C VAL A 16 -4.52 -1.35 -7.61
N ALA A 17 -5.00 -1.17 -8.84
CA ALA A 17 -4.14 -1.20 -10.02
C ALA A 17 -3.06 -0.10 -9.97
N GLU A 18 -3.41 1.12 -9.54
CA GLU A 18 -2.46 2.21 -9.35
C GLU A 18 -1.38 1.83 -8.33
N LEU A 19 -1.76 1.25 -7.19
CA LEU A 19 -0.80 0.72 -6.22
C LEU A 19 0.06 -0.39 -6.80
N GLY A 20 -0.48 -1.21 -7.71
CA GLY A 20 0.25 -2.27 -8.42
C GLY A 20 1.45 -1.75 -9.21
N HIS A 21 1.43 -0.49 -9.64
CA HIS A 21 2.50 0.15 -10.39
C HIS A 21 3.35 1.12 -9.55
N ALA A 22 3.07 1.24 -8.25
CA ALA A 22 3.75 2.19 -7.38
C ALA A 22 5.21 1.79 -7.12
N ASN A 23 6.13 2.69 -7.44
CA ASN A 23 7.57 2.55 -7.16
C ASN A 23 8.05 3.46 -6.02
N THR A 24 7.28 4.50 -5.69
CA THR A 24 7.56 5.42 -4.60
C THR A 24 6.57 5.21 -3.46
N LEU A 25 7.08 5.15 -2.25
CA LEU A 25 6.27 5.08 -1.04
C LEU A 25 6.17 6.45 -0.39
N ALA A 26 4.96 6.99 -0.33
CA ALA A 26 4.61 8.19 0.42
C ALA A 26 3.22 8.06 1.06
N PHE A 27 3.09 8.47 2.32
CA PHE A 27 1.80 8.42 3.05
C PHE A 27 1.12 9.79 3.18
N GLY A 28 1.78 10.84 2.72
CA GLY A 28 1.28 12.22 2.80
C GLY A 28 1.73 13.05 1.62
N ARG A 29 1.50 14.36 1.73
CA ARG A 29 1.98 15.34 0.74
C ARG A 29 3.50 15.38 0.73
N VAL A 30 4.08 15.50 -0.46
CA VAL A 30 5.53 15.50 -0.67
C VAL A 30 5.96 16.64 -1.60
N GLY A 31 7.25 16.97 -1.52
CA GLY A 31 7.87 18.02 -2.32
C GLY A 31 7.51 19.44 -1.87
N ILE A 32 8.16 20.42 -2.50
CA ILE A 32 8.07 21.85 -2.12
C ILE A 32 6.64 22.40 -2.29
N ALA A 33 5.90 21.90 -3.29
CA ALA A 33 4.52 22.27 -3.54
C ALA A 33 3.50 21.53 -2.64
N GLY A 34 3.95 20.56 -1.82
CA GLY A 34 3.05 19.73 -1.02
C GLY A 34 2.08 18.91 -1.86
N THR A 35 2.57 18.30 -2.94
CA THR A 35 1.75 17.52 -3.88
C THR A 35 1.45 16.14 -3.30
N LEU A 36 0.23 15.64 -3.55
CA LEU A 36 -0.13 14.26 -3.25
C LEU A 36 0.19 13.39 -4.46
N LEU A 37 0.96 12.32 -4.26
CA LEU A 37 1.28 11.41 -5.36
C LEU A 37 0.06 10.56 -5.73
N PRO A 38 -0.10 10.15 -7.01
CA PRO A 38 -1.19 9.27 -7.43
C PRO A 38 -1.32 8.00 -6.58
N GLU A 39 -0.19 7.37 -6.25
CA GLU A 39 -0.12 6.21 -5.38
C GLU A 39 -0.56 6.51 -3.94
N THR A 40 -0.29 7.70 -3.42
CA THR A 40 -0.75 8.11 -2.09
C THR A 40 -2.27 8.30 -2.07
N GLU A 41 -2.83 8.90 -3.12
CA GLU A 41 -4.28 9.01 -3.26
C GLU A 41 -4.94 7.63 -3.39
N ALA A 42 -4.35 6.74 -4.19
CA ALA A 42 -4.81 5.38 -4.35
C ALA A 42 -4.81 4.63 -3.00
N TYR A 43 -3.72 4.75 -2.23
CA TYR A 43 -3.62 4.21 -0.87
C TYR A 43 -4.75 4.73 0.02
N GLN A 44 -5.03 6.04 0.00
CA GLN A 44 -6.12 6.62 0.80
C GLN A 44 -7.49 6.09 0.40
N ARG A 45 -7.75 5.87 -0.90
CA ARG A 45 -9.01 5.29 -1.38
C ARG A 45 -9.17 3.83 -0.94
N VAL A 46 -8.13 3.01 -1.08
CA VAL A 46 -8.17 1.60 -0.63
C VAL A 46 -8.31 1.54 0.89
N ALA A 47 -7.59 2.40 1.62
CA ALA A 47 -7.70 2.52 3.07
C ALA A 47 -9.13 2.85 3.56
N ALA A 48 -9.89 3.64 2.82
CA ALA A 48 -11.29 3.90 3.13
C ALA A 48 -12.16 2.66 2.87
N ALA A 49 -11.89 1.94 1.77
CA ALA A 49 -12.62 0.72 1.41
C ALA A 49 -12.37 -0.44 2.38
N VAL A 50 -11.21 -0.51 3.04
CA VAL A 50 -10.90 -1.50 4.09
C VAL A 50 -12.00 -1.53 5.16
N THR A 51 -12.54 -0.36 5.54
CA THR A 51 -13.60 -0.26 6.54
C THR A 51 -14.98 -0.66 5.99
N ASP A 52 -15.26 -0.33 4.73
CA ASP A 52 -16.59 -0.53 4.12
C ASP A 52 -16.81 -1.96 3.61
N GLN A 53 -15.75 -2.63 3.13
CA GLN A 53 -15.81 -3.92 2.44
C GLN A 53 -14.53 -4.76 2.65
N PRO A 54 -14.29 -5.21 3.89
CA PRO A 54 -13.01 -5.80 4.32
C PRO A 54 -12.62 -7.09 3.57
N GLU A 55 -13.57 -7.98 3.27
CA GLU A 55 -13.28 -9.26 2.61
C GLU A 55 -12.80 -9.08 1.16
N GLU A 56 -13.51 -8.24 0.38
CA GLU A 56 -13.13 -7.96 -1.01
C GLU A 56 -11.77 -7.25 -1.09
N VAL A 57 -11.50 -6.34 -0.16
CA VAL A 57 -10.21 -5.65 -0.10
C VAL A 57 -9.09 -6.62 0.25
N ARG A 58 -9.32 -7.58 1.17
CA ARG A 58 -8.32 -8.58 1.54
C ARG A 58 -7.77 -9.33 0.32
N ASP A 59 -8.65 -9.87 -0.51
CA ASP A 59 -8.24 -10.62 -1.71
C ASP A 59 -7.42 -9.77 -2.69
N LEU A 60 -7.76 -8.48 -2.82
CA LEU A 60 -7.03 -7.55 -3.67
C LEU A 60 -5.65 -7.21 -3.09
N LEU A 61 -5.55 -7.05 -1.76
CA LEU A 61 -4.28 -6.78 -1.09
C LEU A 61 -3.34 -7.98 -1.14
N ASP A 62 -3.85 -9.21 -1.00
CA ASP A 62 -3.02 -10.42 -1.11
C ASP A 62 -2.42 -10.59 -2.52
N ARG A 63 -3.19 -10.26 -3.56
CA ARG A 63 -2.69 -10.22 -4.95
C ARG A 63 -1.65 -9.12 -5.13
N LEU A 64 -1.90 -7.94 -4.56
CA LEU A 64 -0.96 -6.82 -4.64
C LEU A 64 0.36 -7.15 -3.92
N LEU A 65 0.30 -7.83 -2.78
CA LEU A 65 1.47 -8.25 -2.01
C LEU A 65 2.40 -9.21 -2.79
N THR A 66 1.81 -10.05 -3.65
CA THR A 66 2.55 -11.06 -4.41
C THR A 66 3.01 -10.58 -5.79
N GLY A 67 2.23 -9.72 -6.46
CA GLY A 67 2.49 -9.31 -7.84
C GLY A 67 2.74 -7.81 -8.06
N GLY A 68 2.62 -6.98 -7.03
CA GLY A 68 2.78 -5.53 -7.14
C GLY A 68 4.24 -5.08 -7.28
N ALA A 69 4.42 -3.87 -7.78
CA ALA A 69 5.67 -3.14 -7.70
C ALA A 69 6.15 -2.97 -6.24
N PRO A 70 7.44 -2.65 -5.99
CA PRO A 70 8.01 -2.60 -4.65
C PRO A 70 7.21 -1.77 -3.63
N ALA A 71 6.83 -0.53 -3.98
CA ALA A 71 6.03 0.29 -3.07
C ALA A 71 4.58 -0.23 -2.96
N GLY A 72 4.02 -0.78 -4.04
CA GLY A 72 2.72 -1.46 -4.02
C GLY A 72 2.62 -2.57 -2.98
N ARG A 73 3.65 -3.42 -2.88
CA ARG A 73 3.73 -4.51 -1.89
C ARG A 73 3.82 -3.98 -0.46
N VAL A 74 4.55 -2.88 -0.25
CA VAL A 74 4.64 -2.20 1.04
C VAL A 74 3.31 -1.55 1.43
N TYR A 75 2.60 -0.92 0.48
CA TYR A 75 1.24 -0.43 0.71
C TYR A 75 0.28 -1.58 1.05
N ALA A 76 0.38 -2.72 0.37
CA ALA A 76 -0.45 -3.90 0.65
C ALA A 76 -0.25 -4.40 2.08
N ALA A 77 1.00 -4.61 2.51
CA ALA A 77 1.31 -5.04 3.87
C ALA A 77 0.83 -4.02 4.92
N THR A 78 0.96 -2.72 4.64
CA THR A 78 0.45 -1.64 5.51
C THR A 78 -1.08 -1.70 5.66
N LEU A 79 -1.80 -1.92 4.56
CA LEU A 79 -3.26 -2.01 4.56
C LEU A 79 -3.76 -3.30 5.21
N LEU A 80 -3.05 -4.42 4.99
CA LEU A 80 -3.33 -5.69 5.68
C LEU A 80 -3.15 -5.56 7.18
N GLU A 81 -2.12 -4.86 7.66
CA GLU A 81 -1.94 -4.59 9.09
C GLU A 81 -3.08 -3.78 9.72
N ARG A 82 -3.65 -2.84 8.97
CA ARG A 82 -4.83 -2.07 9.40
C ARG A 82 -6.11 -2.91 9.40
N LEU A 83 -6.23 -3.84 8.46
CA LEU A 83 -7.38 -4.73 8.31
C LEU A 83 -7.37 -5.84 9.38
N ASP A 84 -6.22 -6.49 9.54
CA ASP A 84 -5.97 -7.62 10.43
C ASP A 84 -4.49 -7.60 10.85
N PRO A 85 -4.19 -7.21 12.10
CA PRO A 85 -2.80 -7.08 12.57
C PRO A 85 -1.98 -8.37 12.45
N ALA A 86 -2.60 -9.55 12.54
CA ALA A 86 -1.91 -10.82 12.37
C ALA A 86 -1.55 -11.05 10.90
N ALA A 87 -2.48 -10.77 9.98
CA ALA A 87 -2.22 -10.82 8.54
C ALA A 87 -1.14 -9.81 8.11
N GLY A 88 -1.18 -8.58 8.63
CA GLY A 88 -0.14 -7.59 8.39
C GLY A 88 1.24 -8.03 8.87
N ARG A 89 1.33 -8.60 10.08
CA ARG A 89 2.60 -9.15 10.58
C ARG A 89 3.12 -10.28 9.71
N ALA A 90 2.25 -11.16 9.22
CA ALA A 90 2.62 -12.22 8.29
C ALA A 90 3.12 -11.65 6.95
N ALA A 91 2.44 -10.64 6.41
CA ALA A 91 2.85 -9.94 5.19
C ALA A 91 4.24 -9.28 5.33
N TRP A 92 4.47 -8.52 6.41
CA TRP A 92 5.78 -7.95 6.69
C TRP A 92 6.86 -9.01 6.85
N THR A 93 6.54 -10.12 7.52
CA THR A 93 7.46 -11.24 7.69
C THR A 93 7.90 -11.85 6.35
N ALA A 94 6.96 -11.98 5.42
CA ALA A 94 7.21 -12.50 4.06
C ALA A 94 8.08 -11.55 3.23
N LEU A 95 7.96 -10.24 3.45
CA LEU A 95 8.74 -9.23 2.72
C LEU A 95 10.19 -9.08 3.19
N ARG A 96 10.57 -9.59 4.38
CA ARG A 96 11.92 -9.38 4.96
C ARG A 96 13.10 -9.76 4.06
N GLY A 97 12.91 -10.74 3.18
CA GLY A 97 13.97 -11.22 2.26
C GLY A 97 14.01 -10.51 0.91
N ASP A 98 13.14 -9.51 0.70
CA ASP A 98 12.96 -8.88 -0.60
C ASP A 98 14.04 -7.83 -0.88
N ALA A 99 14.86 -8.09 -1.90
CA ALA A 99 15.95 -7.22 -2.31
C ALA A 99 15.52 -6.11 -3.29
N ALA A 100 14.25 -6.03 -3.67
CA ALA A 100 13.79 -5.01 -4.61
C ALA A 100 13.96 -3.61 -4.01
N GLU A 101 14.49 -2.69 -4.82
CA GLU A 101 14.67 -1.29 -4.43
C GLU A 101 13.32 -0.61 -4.19
N LEU A 102 13.28 0.21 -3.15
CA LEU A 102 12.12 0.96 -2.71
C LEU A 102 12.52 2.43 -2.56
N SER A 103 11.92 3.29 -3.38
CA SER A 103 12.01 4.74 -3.18
C SER A 103 11.01 5.17 -2.10
N THR A 104 11.45 6.01 -1.18
CA THR A 104 10.59 6.57 -0.12
C THR A 104 10.58 8.08 -0.18
N MET A 105 9.45 8.70 0.16
CA MET A 105 9.34 10.14 0.25
C MET A 105 8.53 10.56 1.47
N THR A 106 9.10 11.45 2.27
CA THR A 106 8.46 12.03 3.46
C THR A 106 8.69 13.53 3.47
N GLY A 107 7.62 14.31 3.30
CA GLY A 107 7.73 15.76 3.11
C GLY A 107 8.63 16.09 1.92
N CYS A 108 9.71 16.83 2.15
CA CYS A 108 10.68 17.18 1.11
C CYS A 108 11.84 16.18 0.96
N VAL A 109 11.91 15.15 1.81
CA VAL A 109 13.03 14.21 1.84
C VAL A 109 12.71 13.00 0.97
N MET A 110 13.61 12.69 0.04
CA MET A 110 13.61 11.45 -0.74
C MET A 110 14.66 10.51 -0.16
N GLY A 111 14.28 9.25 0.02
CA GLY A 111 15.15 8.18 0.47
C GLY A 111 15.07 6.97 -0.48
N SER A 112 15.99 6.04 -0.28
CA SER A 112 15.95 4.73 -0.92
C SER A 112 16.34 3.65 0.10
N THR A 113 15.75 2.48 -0.05
CA THR A 113 16.02 1.29 0.76
C THR A 113 15.61 0.06 -0.05
N THR A 114 15.57 -1.12 0.56
CA THR A 114 14.93 -2.30 -0.03
C THR A 114 13.59 -2.59 0.67
N VAL A 115 12.70 -3.29 -0.01
CA VAL A 115 11.44 -3.76 0.58
C VAL A 115 11.70 -4.58 1.85
N GLY A 116 12.72 -5.45 1.85
CA GLY A 116 13.09 -6.26 2.99
C GLY A 116 13.63 -5.46 4.17
N ALA A 117 14.50 -4.48 3.93
CA ALA A 117 15.00 -3.59 4.99
C ALA A 117 13.85 -2.79 5.62
N TYR A 118 12.96 -2.22 4.79
CA TYR A 118 11.77 -1.52 5.27
C TYR A 118 10.85 -2.45 6.10
N ALA A 119 10.65 -3.69 5.67
CA ALA A 119 9.86 -4.67 6.40
C ALA A 119 10.47 -5.05 7.76
N VAL A 120 11.81 -5.14 7.86
CA VAL A 120 12.51 -5.38 9.14
C VAL A 120 12.29 -4.21 10.10
N GLU A 121 12.41 -2.97 9.63
CA GLU A 121 12.14 -1.77 10.45
C GLU A 121 10.70 -1.77 11.00
N ARG A 122 9.73 -2.10 10.15
CA ARG A 122 8.31 -2.21 10.53
C ARG A 122 8.05 -3.30 11.57
N LEU A 123 8.75 -4.43 11.49
CA LEU A 123 8.62 -5.51 12.48
C LEU A 123 9.32 -5.21 13.81
N GLY A 124 10.36 -4.37 13.79
CA GLY A 124 11.10 -3.95 14.98
C GLY A 124 10.45 -2.81 15.76
N THR A 125 9.48 -2.11 15.17
CA THR A 125 8.65 -1.13 15.88
C THR A 125 7.55 -1.88 16.65
N THR A 126 7.83 -2.27 17.89
CA THR A 126 6.86 -2.86 18.84
C THR A 126 6.57 -1.89 19.97
#